data_AF-A0A962AEP3-F1
#
_entry.id   AF-A0A962AEP3-F1
#
_cell.length_a   1.000
_cell.length_b   1.000
_cell.length_c   1.000
_cell.angle_alpha   90.00
_cell.angle_beta   90.00
_cell.angle_gamma   90.00
#
_symmetry.space_group_name_H-M   'P 1'
#
loop_
_entity.id
_entity.type
_entity.pdbx_description
1 polymer ?
#
loop_
_entity_poly.entity_id
_entity_poly.type
_entity_poly.pdbx_seq_one_letter_code
_entity_poly.pdbx_strand_id
1 'polypeptide(L)'
;MKHPKDQLLKTLRFLGGLARETAGNVVIVFALSAPIVMLGVGGAVDYARIVKARGIAQSVADGAALAGARAFSLSNANPQVIEGQVKAYVAANLATASAQTDVQMSRKVVSVSLRNTTHLQFLGMVGVGGAPVEASATARVRSQQVPNCVITLDTFGNSTLEIQKGGLLGPNCMLYANSSAPKAIDIKQGAQISAGAICSHGGVNHDAASSLSPAPRTDCPALPDPLAELPSPAYGACTATKMQIQNQTTSLAPGVYCGGLTISGNSVVTLLPGLYVVKDGSLQIKDKASLTGSGVTFFLTGTGSVLNVTKDTSLNLGAPAAGPMSGMLIYEDRLNVAGQKHVIQSRNAPNMLGTIYFPRGKLNIGLQYGGGGAGVAVAQSSAWTVVIAQKVAIHDDMQILFNTYYDATMVKPPAGLGEKMPEVALTD
;
A
#
# COMPACT_ATOMS: atom_id res chain seq x y z
N MET A 1 9.37 -0.29 -95.00
CA MET A 1 7.90 -0.31 -94.80
C MET A 1 7.42 -1.75 -94.80
N LYS A 2 7.15 -2.33 -93.63
CA LYS A 2 6.60 -3.71 -93.51
C LYS A 2 5.08 -3.63 -93.63
N HIS A 3 4.50 -4.41 -94.54
CA HIS A 3 3.08 -4.38 -94.88
C HIS A 3 2.17 -4.78 -93.69
N PRO A 4 1.05 -4.06 -93.44
CA PRO A 4 0.13 -4.32 -92.33
C PRO A 4 -0.60 -5.67 -92.41
N LYS A 5 -0.58 -6.34 -93.57
CA LYS A 5 -1.22 -7.66 -93.77
C LYS A 5 -0.47 -8.81 -93.08
N ASP A 6 0.85 -8.72 -92.93
CA ASP A 6 1.66 -9.77 -92.29
C ASP A 6 1.54 -9.79 -90.75
N GLN A 7 1.24 -8.63 -90.13
CA GLN A 7 0.96 -8.52 -88.70
C GLN A 7 -0.39 -9.17 -88.36
N LEU A 8 -1.42 -8.90 -89.17
CA LEU A 8 -2.77 -9.45 -89.03
C LEU A 8 -2.81 -10.98 -89.17
N LEU A 9 -2.04 -11.54 -90.10
CA LEU A 9 -1.91 -12.99 -90.28
C LEU A 9 -1.17 -13.68 -89.12
N LYS A 10 -0.22 -13.01 -88.48
CA LYS A 10 0.44 -13.52 -87.26
C LYS A 10 -0.49 -13.52 -86.05
N THR A 11 -1.28 -12.45 -85.85
CA THR A 11 -2.26 -12.40 -84.76
C THR A 11 -3.40 -13.39 -84.96
N LEU A 12 -3.87 -13.61 -86.20
CA LEU A 12 -4.89 -14.61 -86.51
C LEU A 12 -4.36 -16.05 -86.33
N ARG A 13 -3.09 -16.30 -86.65
CA ARG A 13 -2.44 -17.60 -86.37
C ARG A 13 -2.21 -17.85 -84.88
N PHE A 14 -1.91 -16.82 -84.08
CA PHE A 14 -1.80 -16.92 -82.62
C PHE A 14 -3.16 -17.23 -81.97
N LEU A 15 -4.23 -16.55 -82.41
CA LEU A 15 -5.60 -16.81 -81.97
C LEU A 15 -6.12 -18.19 -82.43
N GLY A 16 -5.74 -18.64 -83.63
CA GLY A 16 -6.04 -19.99 -84.11
C GLY A 16 -5.29 -21.09 -83.37
N GLY A 17 -4.12 -20.79 -82.78
CA GLY A 17 -3.39 -21.70 -81.89
C GLY A 17 -4.09 -21.87 -80.54
N LEU A 18 -4.61 -20.78 -79.97
CA LEU A 18 -5.39 -20.78 -78.73
C LEU A 18 -6.71 -21.57 -78.84
N ALA A 19 -7.36 -21.56 -80.01
CA ALA A 19 -8.60 -22.30 -80.25
C ALA A 19 -8.38 -23.83 -80.44
N ARG A 20 -7.14 -24.27 -80.64
CA ARG A 20 -6.78 -25.67 -80.93
C ARG A 20 -6.04 -26.36 -79.78
N GLU A 21 -5.77 -25.64 -78.68
CA GLU A 21 -5.17 -26.21 -77.48
C GLU A 21 -6.21 -26.90 -76.58
N THR A 22 -6.09 -28.22 -76.43
CA THR A 22 -6.85 -29.03 -75.48
C THR A 22 -6.35 -28.90 -74.03
N ALA A 23 -5.29 -28.10 -73.79
CA ALA A 23 -4.80 -27.74 -72.46
C ALA A 23 -5.64 -26.63 -71.77
N GLY A 24 -6.57 -25.98 -72.49
CA GLY A 24 -7.42 -24.90 -71.98
C GLY A 24 -8.37 -25.30 -70.84
N ASN A 25 -8.60 -26.60 -70.62
CA ASN A 25 -9.40 -27.08 -69.48
C ASN A 25 -8.74 -26.70 -68.15
N VAL A 26 -7.41 -26.74 -68.07
CA VAL A 26 -6.67 -26.35 -66.85
C VAL A 26 -6.81 -24.85 -66.57
N VAL A 27 -6.81 -24.01 -67.61
CA VAL A 27 -6.98 -22.56 -67.48
C VAL A 27 -8.39 -22.20 -67.03
N ILE A 28 -9.41 -22.87 -67.57
CA ILE A 28 -10.81 -22.65 -67.17
C ILE A 28 -11.06 -23.13 -65.74
N VAL A 29 -10.58 -24.32 -65.37
CA VAL A 29 -10.69 -24.84 -63.99
C VAL A 29 -9.92 -23.96 -63.02
N PHE A 30 -8.73 -23.48 -63.38
CA PHE A 30 -7.96 -22.54 -62.57
C PHE A 30 -8.69 -21.19 -62.43
N ALA A 31 -9.23 -20.64 -63.52
CA ALA A 31 -9.95 -19.37 -63.50
C ALA A 31 -11.22 -19.40 -62.63
N LEU A 32 -11.90 -20.56 -62.57
CA LEU A 32 -13.09 -20.75 -61.73
C LEU A 32 -12.76 -21.13 -60.29
N SER A 33 -11.69 -21.88 -60.04
CA SER A 33 -11.30 -22.31 -58.67
C SER A 33 -10.45 -21.28 -57.92
N ALA A 34 -9.63 -20.48 -58.62
CA ALA A 34 -8.74 -19.49 -58.00
C ALA A 34 -9.50 -18.46 -57.14
N PRO A 35 -10.64 -17.87 -57.56
CA PRO A 35 -11.40 -16.95 -56.70
C PRO A 35 -11.92 -17.60 -55.42
N ILE A 36 -12.32 -18.88 -55.49
CA ILE A 36 -12.86 -19.63 -54.34
C ILE A 36 -11.75 -19.91 -53.32
N VAL A 37 -10.58 -20.36 -53.80
CA VAL A 37 -9.41 -20.60 -52.93
C VAL A 37 -8.89 -19.28 -52.36
N MET A 38 -8.81 -18.21 -53.16
CA MET A 38 -8.42 -16.87 -52.68
C MET A 38 -9.39 -16.33 -51.64
N LEU A 39 -10.70 -16.54 -51.80
CA LEU A 39 -11.70 -16.18 -50.80
C LEU A 39 -11.55 -17.00 -49.51
N GLY A 40 -11.24 -18.29 -49.61
CA GLY A 40 -10.96 -19.14 -48.44
C GLY A 40 -9.73 -18.67 -47.65
N VAL A 41 -8.62 -18.41 -48.34
CA VAL A 41 -7.38 -17.91 -47.74
C VAL A 41 -7.56 -16.48 -47.21
N GLY A 42 -8.21 -15.61 -47.99
CA GLY A 42 -8.53 -14.24 -47.60
C GLY A 42 -9.46 -14.16 -46.40
N GLY A 43 -10.47 -15.03 -46.34
CA GLY A 43 -11.34 -15.19 -45.18
C GLY A 43 -10.60 -15.61 -43.92
N ALA A 44 -9.61 -16.51 -44.04
CA ALA A 44 -8.74 -16.88 -42.91
C ALA A 44 -7.90 -15.70 -42.40
N VAL A 45 -7.38 -14.85 -43.32
CA VAL A 45 -6.65 -13.62 -42.95
C VAL A 45 -7.57 -12.61 -42.27
N ASP A 46 -8.77 -12.40 -42.78
CA ASP A 46 -9.75 -11.50 -42.17
C ASP A 46 -10.22 -12.03 -40.80
N TYR A 47 -10.39 -13.34 -40.65
CA TYR A 47 -10.65 -13.97 -39.35
C TYR A 47 -9.50 -13.73 -38.36
N ALA A 48 -8.25 -13.90 -38.78
CA ALA A 48 -7.09 -13.59 -37.95
C ALA A 48 -7.05 -12.11 -37.53
N ARG A 49 -7.47 -11.19 -38.41
CA ARG A 49 -7.61 -9.76 -38.07
C ARG A 49 -8.69 -9.52 -37.02
N ILE A 50 -9.84 -10.20 -37.12
CA ILE A 50 -10.92 -10.11 -36.12
C ILE A 50 -10.43 -10.61 -34.75
N VAL A 51 -9.76 -11.77 -34.71
CA VAL A 51 -9.22 -12.33 -33.45
C VAL A 51 -8.18 -11.39 -32.84
N LYS A 52 -7.26 -10.84 -33.65
CA LYS A 52 -6.27 -9.85 -33.19
C LYS A 52 -6.93 -8.58 -32.64
N ALA A 53 -7.93 -8.05 -33.35
CA ALA A 53 -8.67 -6.86 -32.93
C ALA A 53 -9.41 -7.10 -31.60
N ARG A 54 -9.96 -8.31 -31.40
CA ARG A 54 -10.58 -8.71 -30.13
C ARG A 54 -9.57 -8.75 -28.98
N GLY A 55 -8.38 -9.31 -29.20
CA GLY A 55 -7.33 -9.34 -28.18
C GLY A 55 -6.86 -7.94 -27.76
N ILE A 56 -6.70 -7.03 -28.73
CA ILE A 56 -6.35 -5.62 -28.46
C ILE A 56 -7.49 -4.94 -27.69
N ALA A 57 -8.74 -5.10 -28.13
CA ALA A 57 -9.89 -4.51 -27.46
C ALA A 57 -10.03 -5.01 -26.02
N GLN A 58 -9.79 -6.31 -25.76
CA GLN A 58 -9.80 -6.86 -24.40
C GLN A 58 -8.71 -6.25 -23.52
N SER A 59 -7.46 -6.20 -24.01
CA SER A 59 -6.35 -5.61 -23.25
C SER A 59 -6.60 -4.14 -22.90
N VAL A 60 -7.21 -3.37 -23.80
CA VAL A 60 -7.59 -1.97 -23.54
C VAL A 60 -8.75 -1.89 -22.54
N ALA A 61 -9.75 -2.77 -22.63
CA ALA A 61 -10.84 -2.84 -21.67
C ALA A 61 -10.33 -3.16 -20.25
N ASP A 62 -9.43 -4.12 -20.11
CA ASP A 62 -8.81 -4.51 -18.84
C ASP A 62 -8.02 -3.35 -18.23
N GLY A 63 -7.19 -2.68 -19.03
CA GLY A 63 -6.43 -1.50 -18.62
C GLY A 63 -7.32 -0.33 -18.21
N ALA A 64 -8.41 -0.10 -18.96
CA ALA A 64 -9.37 0.97 -18.70
C ALA A 64 -10.18 0.71 -17.41
N ALA A 65 -10.64 -0.53 -17.19
CA ALA A 65 -11.34 -0.92 -15.97
C ALA A 65 -10.43 -0.78 -14.74
N LEU A 66 -9.16 -1.20 -14.84
CA LEU A 66 -8.19 -1.04 -13.75
C LEU A 66 -7.86 0.43 -13.47
N ALA A 67 -7.71 1.25 -14.52
CA ALA A 67 -7.48 2.69 -14.38
C ALA A 67 -8.65 3.38 -13.66
N GLY A 68 -9.89 3.08 -14.07
CA GLY A 68 -11.09 3.59 -13.40
C GLY A 68 -11.20 3.11 -11.96
N ALA A 69 -10.91 1.84 -11.70
CA ALA A 69 -11.02 1.29 -10.35
C ALA A 69 -9.94 1.82 -9.38
N ARG A 70 -8.78 2.28 -9.88
CA ARG A 70 -7.79 3.03 -9.09
C ARG A 70 -8.28 4.41 -8.66
N ALA A 71 -9.21 5.04 -9.36
CA ALA A 71 -9.77 6.30 -8.89
C ALA A 71 -10.64 6.16 -7.63
N PHE A 72 -11.10 4.95 -7.28
CA PHE A 72 -11.76 4.69 -6.00
C PHE A 72 -10.83 4.72 -4.78
N SER A 73 -9.50 4.67 -4.98
CA SER A 73 -8.53 4.75 -3.88
C SER A 73 -8.06 6.18 -3.55
N LEU A 74 -8.60 7.18 -4.24
CA LEU A 74 -8.28 8.60 -4.02
C LEU A 74 -9.36 9.27 -3.14
N SER A 75 -8.97 10.28 -2.37
CA SER A 75 -9.78 10.96 -1.34
C SER A 75 -11.06 11.67 -1.88
N ASN A 76 -11.20 11.82 -3.21
CA ASN A 76 -12.36 12.44 -3.89
C ASN A 76 -12.92 11.54 -5.02
N ALA A 77 -13.33 10.31 -4.70
CA ALA A 77 -13.95 9.41 -5.68
C ALA A 77 -15.36 9.89 -6.10
N ASN A 78 -15.51 10.36 -7.35
CA ASN A 78 -16.78 10.79 -7.94
C ASN A 78 -17.01 10.05 -9.29
N PRO A 79 -18.23 9.58 -9.63
CA PRO A 79 -18.47 8.84 -10.87
C PRO A 79 -17.97 9.54 -12.14
N GLN A 80 -18.11 10.86 -12.21
CA GLN A 80 -17.74 11.68 -13.37
C GLN A 80 -16.22 11.73 -13.58
N VAL A 81 -15.44 11.70 -12.49
CA VAL A 81 -13.97 11.69 -12.55
C VAL A 81 -13.48 10.30 -12.99
N ILE A 82 -14.10 9.24 -12.47
CA ILE A 82 -13.82 7.85 -12.83
C ILE A 82 -14.12 7.63 -14.32
N GLU A 83 -15.31 8.03 -14.77
CA GLU A 83 -15.71 7.94 -16.17
C GLU A 83 -14.80 8.75 -17.10
N GLY A 84 -14.40 9.96 -16.68
CA GLY A 84 -13.44 10.79 -17.42
C GLY A 84 -12.08 10.11 -17.61
N GLN A 85 -11.55 9.47 -16.56
CA GLN A 85 -10.27 8.74 -16.64
C GLN A 85 -10.36 7.49 -17.52
N VAL A 86 -11.47 6.74 -17.42
CA VAL A 86 -11.70 5.57 -18.28
C VAL A 86 -11.76 6.00 -19.75
N LYS A 87 -12.52 7.06 -20.06
CA LYS A 87 -12.61 7.60 -21.43
C LYS A 87 -11.25 8.10 -21.95
N ALA A 88 -10.47 8.78 -21.11
CA ALA A 88 -9.12 9.24 -21.48
C ALA A 88 -8.18 8.06 -21.77
N TYR A 89 -8.23 7.01 -20.95
CA TYR A 89 -7.42 5.80 -21.16
C TYR A 89 -7.78 5.08 -22.45
N VAL A 90 -9.09 4.92 -22.73
CA VAL A 90 -9.54 4.30 -23.99
C VAL A 90 -9.15 5.15 -25.19
N ALA A 91 -9.34 6.48 -25.14
CA ALA A 91 -8.98 7.37 -26.23
C ALA A 91 -7.47 7.33 -26.55
N ALA A 92 -6.62 7.19 -25.53
CA ALA A 92 -5.17 7.11 -25.70
C ALA A 92 -4.70 5.79 -26.33
N ASN A 93 -5.42 4.68 -26.11
CA ASN A 93 -4.99 3.35 -26.55
C ASN A 93 -5.79 2.80 -27.74
N LEU A 94 -7.01 3.33 -27.99
CA LEU A 94 -7.90 2.87 -29.04
C LEU A 94 -8.88 3.97 -29.49
N ALA A 95 -8.35 4.98 -30.18
CA ALA A 95 -9.06 6.22 -30.54
C ALA A 95 -10.37 6.05 -31.34
N THR A 96 -10.54 4.95 -32.08
CA THR A 96 -11.75 4.70 -32.90
C THR A 96 -12.82 3.88 -32.18
N ALA A 97 -12.59 3.44 -30.94
CA ALA A 97 -13.54 2.63 -30.19
C ALA A 97 -14.52 3.50 -29.38
N SER A 98 -15.81 3.15 -29.41
CA SER A 98 -16.78 3.71 -28.49
C SER A 98 -16.72 2.94 -27.16
N ALA A 99 -16.50 3.65 -26.06
CA ALA A 99 -16.53 3.10 -24.71
C ALA A 99 -17.84 3.44 -23.99
N GLN A 100 -18.48 2.43 -23.42
CA GLN A 100 -19.53 2.58 -22.42
C GLN A 100 -18.97 2.15 -21.06
N THR A 101 -19.33 2.89 -20.01
CA THR A 101 -18.81 2.70 -18.65
C THR A 101 -19.97 2.63 -17.67
N ASP A 102 -20.04 1.56 -16.89
CA ASP A 102 -20.93 1.45 -15.72
C ASP A 102 -20.10 1.55 -14.44
N VAL A 103 -20.46 2.48 -13.56
CA VAL A 103 -19.71 2.77 -12.32
C VAL A 103 -20.65 2.56 -11.14
N GLN A 104 -20.45 1.45 -10.41
CA GLN A 104 -21.25 1.14 -9.22
C GLN A 104 -20.49 1.58 -7.96
N MET A 105 -20.78 2.79 -7.49
CA MET A 105 -20.15 3.39 -6.30
C MET A 105 -20.34 2.55 -5.03
N SER A 106 -21.53 1.96 -4.83
CA SER A 106 -21.86 1.16 -3.65
C SER A 106 -21.08 -0.15 -3.55
N ARG A 107 -20.68 -0.73 -4.69
CA ARG A 107 -19.92 -1.98 -4.76
C ARG A 107 -18.43 -1.78 -5.08
N LYS A 108 -18.00 -0.54 -5.33
CA LYS A 108 -16.66 -0.15 -5.82
C LYS A 108 -16.24 -0.97 -7.04
N VAL A 109 -17.15 -1.05 -8.01
CA VAL A 109 -16.98 -1.78 -9.27
C VAL A 109 -16.98 -0.80 -10.43
N VAL A 110 -16.03 -0.96 -11.35
CA VAL A 110 -16.01 -0.31 -12.66
C VAL A 110 -16.13 -1.38 -13.73
N SER A 111 -17.18 -1.30 -14.54
CA SER A 111 -17.34 -2.15 -15.73
C SER A 111 -17.17 -1.30 -16.99
N VAL A 112 -16.31 -1.76 -17.89
CA VAL A 112 -16.01 -1.09 -19.16
C VAL A 112 -16.40 -2.02 -20.29
N SER A 113 -17.22 -1.53 -21.22
CA SER A 113 -17.53 -2.20 -22.48
C SER A 113 -17.06 -1.36 -23.66
N LEU A 114 -16.30 -1.99 -24.55
CA LEU A 114 -15.78 -1.39 -25.76
C LEU A 114 -16.47 -2.00 -26.97
N ARG A 115 -16.88 -1.13 -27.89
CA ARG A 115 -17.37 -1.52 -29.22
C ARG A 115 -16.51 -0.84 -30.27
N ASN A 116 -15.97 -1.62 -31.20
CA ASN A 116 -15.20 -1.14 -32.34
C ASN A 116 -15.57 -1.94 -33.60
N THR A 117 -15.44 -1.36 -34.79
CA THR A 117 -15.69 -2.07 -36.06
C THR A 117 -14.36 -2.24 -36.79
N THR A 118 -13.98 -3.49 -37.05
CA THR A 118 -12.73 -3.80 -37.77
C THR A 118 -13.04 -3.98 -39.25
N HIS A 119 -12.31 -3.26 -40.11
CA HIS A 119 -12.48 -3.34 -41.55
C HIS A 119 -11.89 -4.65 -42.10
N LEU A 120 -12.68 -5.38 -42.89
CA LEU A 120 -12.29 -6.62 -43.55
C LEU A 120 -11.89 -6.31 -44.99
N GLN A 121 -10.83 -6.94 -45.48
CA GLN A 121 -10.25 -6.61 -46.79
C GLN A 121 -10.70 -7.62 -47.86
N PHE A 122 -10.71 -8.90 -47.53
CA PHE A 122 -11.01 -9.98 -48.48
C PHE A 122 -12.50 -10.33 -48.49
N LEU A 123 -13.12 -10.40 -47.31
CA LEU A 123 -14.57 -10.54 -47.15
C LEU A 123 -15.31 -9.27 -47.60
N GLY A 124 -14.62 -8.12 -47.65
CA GLY A 124 -15.14 -6.90 -48.26
C GLY A 124 -15.47 -7.06 -49.75
N MET A 125 -14.74 -7.92 -50.48
CA MET A 125 -14.99 -8.19 -51.90
C MET A 125 -16.30 -8.95 -52.16
N VAL A 126 -16.85 -9.60 -51.12
CA VAL A 126 -18.14 -10.31 -51.17
C VAL A 126 -19.24 -9.58 -50.37
N GLY A 127 -19.04 -8.28 -50.09
CA GLY A 127 -20.04 -7.41 -49.47
C GLY A 127 -19.98 -7.33 -47.93
N VAL A 128 -19.02 -7.99 -47.28
CA VAL A 128 -18.83 -7.93 -45.82
C VAL A 128 -17.65 -7.02 -45.50
N GLY A 129 -17.89 -5.71 -45.49
CA GLY A 129 -16.83 -4.69 -45.34
C GLY A 129 -16.27 -4.54 -43.91
N GLY A 130 -16.98 -5.02 -42.89
CA GLY A 130 -16.53 -4.86 -41.50
C GLY A 130 -17.20 -5.85 -40.54
N ALA A 131 -16.51 -6.13 -39.43
CA ALA A 131 -17.02 -6.95 -38.33
C ALA A 131 -17.02 -6.16 -37.02
N PRO A 132 -18.13 -6.14 -36.27
CA PRO A 132 -18.15 -5.57 -34.93
C PRO A 132 -17.32 -6.44 -33.98
N VAL A 133 -16.51 -5.80 -33.15
CA VAL A 133 -15.71 -6.39 -32.09
C VAL A 133 -16.16 -5.78 -30.78
N GLU A 134 -16.56 -6.63 -29.85
CA GLU A 134 -16.93 -6.26 -28.49
C GLU A 134 -15.93 -6.83 -27.50
N ALA A 135 -15.58 -6.03 -26.50
CA ALA A 135 -14.77 -6.44 -25.36
C ALA A 135 -15.36 -5.85 -24.08
N SER A 136 -15.28 -6.59 -22.98
CA SER A 136 -15.78 -6.14 -21.69
C SER A 136 -14.84 -6.57 -20.58
N ALA A 137 -14.61 -5.68 -19.62
CA ALA A 137 -13.82 -5.96 -18.44
C ALA A 137 -14.48 -5.33 -17.21
N THR A 138 -14.45 -6.05 -16.09
CA THR A 138 -14.92 -5.54 -14.81
C THR A 138 -13.76 -5.52 -13.83
N ALA A 139 -13.51 -4.37 -13.22
CA ALA A 139 -12.56 -4.21 -12.14
C ALA A 139 -13.31 -3.94 -10.84
N ARG A 140 -12.90 -4.61 -9.77
CA ARG A 140 -13.47 -4.42 -8.44
C ARG A 140 -12.38 -4.09 -7.44
N VAL A 141 -12.68 -3.13 -6.57
CA VAL A 141 -11.87 -2.87 -5.39
C VAL A 141 -12.20 -3.94 -4.34
N ARG A 142 -11.26 -4.86 -4.08
CA ARG A 142 -11.43 -5.86 -3.00
C ARG A 142 -11.04 -5.23 -1.67
N SER A 143 -11.97 -5.31 -0.74
CA SER A 143 -11.86 -4.80 0.64
C SER A 143 -11.13 -5.81 1.55
N GLN A 144 -10.04 -6.45 1.12
CA GLN A 144 -9.21 -7.26 2.01
C GLN A 144 -8.14 -6.36 2.62
N GLN A 145 -8.58 -5.58 3.60
CA GLN A 145 -7.85 -4.44 4.11
C GLN A 145 -7.06 -4.81 5.34
N VAL A 146 -5.75 -4.92 5.14
CA VAL A 146 -4.79 -5.03 6.23
C VAL A 146 -4.48 -3.60 6.71
N PRO A 147 -4.87 -3.19 7.93
CA PRO A 147 -4.59 -1.85 8.45
C PRO A 147 -3.09 -1.59 8.61
N ASN A 148 -2.65 -0.35 8.38
CA ASN A 148 -1.28 0.05 8.70
C ASN A 148 -1.11 0.09 10.23
N CYS A 149 -0.21 -0.72 10.78
CA CYS A 149 0.17 -0.61 12.20
C CYS A 149 1.62 -0.24 12.41
N VAL A 150 2.48 -0.32 11.38
CA VAL A 150 3.82 0.27 11.43
C VAL A 150 4.07 1.09 10.17
N ILE A 151 4.41 2.36 10.35
CA ILE A 151 4.87 3.24 9.26
C ILE A 151 6.18 3.89 9.69
N THR A 152 7.25 3.67 8.93
CA THR A 152 8.49 4.44 9.08
C THR A 152 8.45 5.63 8.12
N LEU A 153 8.65 6.85 8.64
CA LEU A 153 8.45 8.09 7.89
C LEU A 153 9.73 8.62 7.21
N ASP A 154 10.92 8.15 7.60
CA ASP A 154 12.16 8.55 6.94
C ASP A 154 12.18 8.07 5.48
N THR A 155 12.32 9.01 4.54
CA THR A 155 12.21 8.77 3.10
C THR A 155 13.51 8.34 2.42
N PHE A 156 14.67 8.50 3.08
CA PHE A 156 15.97 8.23 2.46
C PHE A 156 16.97 7.49 3.36
N GLY A 157 16.67 7.36 4.66
CA GLY A 157 17.56 6.72 5.61
C GLY A 157 17.74 5.22 5.35
N ASN A 158 18.93 4.69 5.63
CA ASN A 158 19.09 3.25 5.77
C ASN A 158 18.48 2.76 7.10
N SER A 159 18.09 1.48 7.10
CA SER A 159 17.56 0.73 8.25
C SER A 159 16.48 1.51 8.98
N THR A 160 15.46 1.97 8.24
CA THR A 160 14.34 2.72 8.84
C THR A 160 13.43 1.82 9.64
N LEU A 161 13.25 0.58 9.19
CA LEU A 161 12.72 -0.53 9.97
C LEU A 161 13.85 -1.52 10.18
N GLU A 162 14.37 -1.58 11.40
CA GLU A 162 15.47 -2.44 11.77
C GLU A 162 15.05 -3.46 12.82
N ILE A 163 15.38 -4.73 12.63
CA ILE A 163 15.20 -5.76 13.66
C ILE A 163 16.47 -6.58 13.76
N GLN A 164 17.09 -6.56 14.94
CA GLN A 164 18.26 -7.37 15.26
C GLN A 164 17.90 -8.32 16.38
N LYS A 165 17.94 -9.64 16.13
CA LYS A 165 17.69 -10.63 17.18
C LYS A 165 16.41 -10.31 17.98
N GLY A 166 15.24 -10.41 17.33
CA GLY A 166 13.96 -9.98 17.90
C GLY A 166 12.80 -10.28 16.96
N GLY A 167 11.61 -9.80 17.28
CA GLY A 167 10.41 -10.10 16.50
C GLY A 167 9.42 -8.95 16.36
N LEU A 168 8.78 -8.88 15.20
CA LEU A 168 7.61 -8.07 14.96
C LEU A 168 6.48 -8.99 14.48
N LEU A 169 5.44 -9.09 15.29
CA LEU A 169 4.32 -9.99 15.05
C LEU A 169 3.04 -9.18 14.84
N GLY A 170 2.36 -9.40 13.74
CA GLY A 170 1.14 -8.68 13.36
C GLY A 170 0.51 -9.32 12.12
N PRO A 171 0.03 -10.57 12.19
CA PRO A 171 -0.40 -11.34 11.01
C PRO A 171 -1.57 -10.70 10.23
N ASN A 172 -2.30 -9.76 10.85
CA ASN A 172 -3.37 -9.00 10.23
C ASN A 172 -3.00 -7.51 10.05
N CYS A 173 -1.70 -7.19 10.01
CA CYS A 173 -1.18 -5.84 9.99
C CYS A 173 -0.30 -5.55 8.76
N MET A 174 -0.40 -4.35 8.20
CA MET A 174 0.48 -3.85 7.16
C MET A 174 1.65 -3.09 7.78
N LEU A 175 2.86 -3.44 7.35
CA LEU A 175 4.09 -2.73 7.68
C LEU A 175 4.53 -1.94 6.47
N TYR A 176 4.86 -0.66 6.68
CA TYR A 176 5.24 0.26 5.62
C TYR A 176 6.57 0.92 5.94
N ALA A 177 7.54 0.78 5.03
CA ALA A 177 8.79 1.53 5.08
C ALA A 177 8.87 2.55 3.95
N ASN A 178 8.82 3.85 4.28
CA ASN A 178 8.85 4.93 3.26
C ASN A 178 10.23 5.19 2.66
N SER A 179 11.30 4.64 3.23
CA SER A 179 12.64 4.92 2.72
C SER A 179 12.87 4.30 1.35
N SER A 180 13.40 5.08 0.41
CA SER A 180 13.84 4.62 -0.91
C SER A 180 15.23 3.98 -0.89
N ALA A 181 15.86 3.86 0.29
CA ALA A 181 17.21 3.32 0.39
C ALA A 181 17.27 1.83 0.03
N PRO A 182 18.40 1.31 -0.49
CA PRO A 182 18.55 -0.12 -0.80
C PRO A 182 18.39 -1.04 0.43
N LYS A 183 18.53 -0.49 1.63
CA LYS A 183 18.34 -1.17 2.91
C LYS A 183 17.31 -0.43 3.76
N ALA A 184 16.10 -0.24 3.24
CA ALA A 184 15.03 0.45 3.96
C ALA A 184 14.51 -0.38 5.14
N ILE A 185 14.32 -1.68 4.90
CA ILE A 185 14.06 -2.71 5.91
C ILE A 185 15.35 -3.54 6.08
N ASP A 186 15.85 -3.66 7.31
CA ASP A 186 17.09 -4.39 7.63
C ASP A 186 16.86 -5.35 8.80
N ILE A 187 16.98 -6.65 8.55
CA ILE A 187 16.67 -7.69 9.53
C ILE A 187 17.84 -8.65 9.66
N LYS A 188 18.32 -8.89 10.89
CA LYS A 188 19.52 -9.70 11.12
C LYS A 188 19.50 -10.42 12.45
N GLN A 189 20.43 -11.35 12.61
CA GLN A 189 20.64 -12.20 13.77
C GLN A 189 19.41 -13.04 14.11
N GLY A 190 18.82 -13.68 13.11
CA GLY A 190 17.68 -14.59 13.31
C GLY A 190 16.35 -13.89 13.62
N ALA A 191 16.25 -12.59 13.31
CA ALA A 191 15.05 -11.81 13.58
C ALA A 191 13.86 -12.22 12.69
N GLN A 192 12.64 -12.01 13.19
CA GLN A 192 11.42 -12.52 12.57
C GLN A 192 10.40 -11.39 12.35
N ILE A 193 9.86 -11.29 11.14
CA ILE A 193 8.66 -10.49 10.86
C ILE A 193 7.54 -11.40 10.40
N SER A 194 6.40 -11.34 11.09
CA SER A 194 5.14 -11.91 10.63
C SER A 194 4.11 -10.80 10.52
N ALA A 195 3.63 -10.54 9.30
CA ALA A 195 2.71 -9.46 8.98
C ALA A 195 1.58 -9.97 8.08
N GLY A 196 0.50 -9.18 7.93
CA GLY A 196 -0.49 -9.42 6.88
C GLY A 196 -0.01 -8.95 5.51
N ALA A 197 0.75 -7.85 5.49
CA ALA A 197 1.44 -7.34 4.30
C ALA A 197 2.69 -6.54 4.70
N ILE A 198 3.70 -6.55 3.84
CA ILE A 198 4.93 -5.77 4.03
C ILE A 198 5.19 -4.99 2.75
N CYS A 199 5.24 -3.66 2.86
CA CYS A 199 5.60 -2.74 1.79
C CYS A 199 6.89 -2.00 2.14
N SER A 200 7.80 -1.94 1.18
CA SER A 200 9.01 -1.15 1.24
C SER A 200 9.06 -0.26 0.00
N HIS A 201 9.26 1.04 0.18
CA HIS A 201 9.53 1.95 -0.95
C HIS A 201 10.90 1.65 -1.59
N GLY A 202 11.89 1.32 -0.76
CA GLY A 202 13.23 0.89 -1.16
C GLY A 202 13.45 -0.61 -1.00
N GLY A 203 14.71 -1.00 -0.78
CA GLY A 203 15.11 -2.41 -0.69
C GLY A 203 15.02 -3.03 0.70
N VAL A 204 15.12 -4.36 0.75
CA VAL A 204 15.08 -5.17 1.96
C VAL A 204 16.39 -5.97 2.08
N ASN A 205 17.04 -5.88 3.24
CA ASN A 205 18.23 -6.65 3.58
C ASN A 205 17.90 -7.63 4.70
N HIS A 206 18.27 -8.90 4.53
CA HIS A 206 18.13 -9.90 5.60
C HIS A 206 19.25 -10.95 5.55
N ASP A 207 19.62 -11.51 6.72
CA ASP A 207 20.52 -12.66 6.78
C ASP A 207 19.78 -13.99 6.61
N ALA A 208 20.52 -15.08 6.41
CA ALA A 208 19.95 -16.42 6.17
C ALA A 208 19.18 -17.00 7.37
N ALA A 209 19.40 -16.47 8.58
CA ALA A 209 18.73 -16.92 9.79
C ALA A 209 17.40 -16.18 10.04
N SER A 210 17.24 -15.00 9.46
CA SER A 210 16.07 -14.15 9.64
C SER A 210 14.94 -14.56 8.70
N SER A 211 13.69 -14.31 9.09
CA SER A 211 12.54 -14.57 8.24
C SER A 211 11.56 -13.40 8.16
N LEU A 212 10.94 -13.24 6.99
CA LEU A 212 9.88 -12.28 6.73
C LEU A 212 8.72 -13.02 6.07
N SER A 213 7.54 -12.93 6.65
CA SER A 213 6.33 -13.55 6.13
C SER A 213 5.16 -12.57 6.15
N PRO A 214 4.52 -12.26 5.00
CA PRO A 214 4.86 -12.71 3.65
C PRO A 214 6.17 -12.07 3.13
N ALA A 215 6.62 -12.46 1.94
CA ALA A 215 7.72 -11.77 1.26
C ALA A 215 7.35 -10.28 1.03
N PRO A 216 8.24 -9.33 1.34
CA PRO A 216 7.96 -7.91 1.14
C PRO A 216 7.77 -7.53 -0.33
N ARG A 217 6.86 -6.59 -0.58
CA ARG A 217 6.79 -5.88 -1.86
C ARG A 217 7.72 -4.68 -1.80
N THR A 218 8.67 -4.61 -2.72
CA THR A 218 9.54 -3.43 -2.91
C THR A 218 8.89 -2.44 -3.87
N ASP A 219 9.48 -1.25 -3.98
CA ASP A 219 9.06 -0.20 -4.92
C ASP A 219 7.61 0.25 -4.72
N CYS A 220 7.11 0.13 -3.49
CA CYS A 220 5.82 0.71 -3.10
C CYS A 220 5.88 2.25 -3.23
N PRO A 221 4.77 2.95 -3.53
CA PRO A 221 4.77 4.42 -3.52
C PRO A 221 5.14 4.99 -2.15
N ALA A 222 5.57 6.24 -2.03
CA ALA A 222 5.73 6.84 -0.71
C ALA A 222 4.34 7.03 -0.06
N LEU A 223 4.17 6.61 1.20
CA LEU A 223 2.94 6.81 1.96
C LEU A 223 3.07 8.12 2.76
N PRO A 224 2.25 9.16 2.49
CA PRO A 224 2.23 10.37 3.29
C PRO A 224 1.93 10.04 4.76
N ASP A 225 2.45 10.85 5.69
CA ASP A 225 2.14 10.68 7.10
C ASP A 225 0.62 10.86 7.33
N PRO A 226 -0.11 9.79 7.71
CA PRO A 226 -1.57 9.84 7.85
C PRO A 226 -2.00 10.73 9.03
N LEU A 227 -1.09 11.03 9.95
CA LEU A 227 -1.35 11.91 11.07
C LEU A 227 -0.80 13.32 10.85
N ALA A 228 -0.30 13.68 9.66
CA ALA A 228 0.30 14.99 9.42
C ALA A 228 -0.61 16.19 9.73
N GLU A 229 -1.93 16.00 9.61
CA GLU A 229 -2.93 17.06 9.86
C GLU A 229 -3.46 17.08 11.29
N LEU A 230 -3.11 16.08 12.13
CA LEU A 230 -3.55 16.04 13.52
C LEU A 230 -2.97 17.25 14.27
N PRO A 231 -3.78 18.15 14.86
CA PRO A 231 -3.25 19.31 15.56
C PRO A 231 -2.50 18.89 16.82
N SER A 232 -1.43 19.62 17.16
CA SER A 232 -0.73 19.43 18.44
C SER A 232 -1.67 19.80 19.61
N PRO A 233 -1.64 19.05 20.74
CA PRO A 233 -2.42 19.39 21.92
C PRO A 233 -2.08 20.79 22.43
N ALA A 234 -3.09 21.57 22.79
CA ALA A 234 -2.88 22.83 23.52
C ALA A 234 -2.51 22.53 24.97
N TYR A 235 -1.60 23.33 25.54
CA TYR A 235 -1.14 23.19 26.92
C TYR A 235 -0.81 24.53 27.56
N GLY A 236 -0.93 24.59 28.89
CA GLY A 236 -0.74 25.80 29.69
C GLY A 236 0.67 25.93 30.30
N ALA A 237 0.76 26.71 31.38
CA ALA A 237 1.99 26.85 32.15
C ALA A 237 2.41 25.53 32.84
N CYS A 238 3.68 25.44 33.22
CA CYS A 238 4.24 24.28 33.93
C CYS A 238 3.46 24.03 35.23
N THR A 239 2.87 22.85 35.38
CA THR A 239 2.27 22.37 36.63
C THR A 239 3.34 21.95 37.63
N ALA A 240 4.41 21.31 37.14
CA ALA A 240 5.55 20.91 37.94
C ALA A 240 6.84 21.03 37.12
N THR A 241 7.96 21.20 37.82
CA THR A 241 9.30 21.28 37.22
C THR A 241 10.19 20.16 37.74
N LYS A 242 10.88 19.43 36.85
CA LYS A 242 11.81 18.34 37.17
C LYS A 242 11.20 17.32 38.15
N MET A 243 9.95 16.93 37.90
CA MET A 243 9.18 16.07 38.82
C MET A 243 9.86 14.70 38.98
N GLN A 244 10.03 14.26 40.22
CA GLN A 244 10.60 12.97 40.59
C GLN A 244 9.64 12.23 41.51
N ILE A 245 9.25 11.01 41.14
CA ILE A 245 8.50 10.08 42.00
C ILE A 245 9.41 8.88 42.27
N GLN A 246 9.77 8.66 43.53
CA GLN A 246 10.73 7.63 43.91
C GLN A 246 10.27 6.89 45.16
N ASN A 247 10.17 5.56 45.07
CA ASN A 247 9.72 4.67 46.16
C ASN A 247 8.35 5.07 46.75
N GLN A 248 7.42 5.49 45.91
CA GLN A 248 6.09 5.95 46.33
C GLN A 248 4.97 5.26 45.54
N THR A 249 3.86 4.97 46.23
CA THR A 249 2.59 4.60 45.61
C THR A 249 1.71 5.83 45.57
N THR A 250 1.40 6.34 44.37
CA THR A 250 0.65 7.60 44.23
C THR A 250 -0.19 7.65 42.96
N SER A 251 -1.18 8.54 42.95
CA SER A 251 -1.89 8.92 41.74
C SER A 251 -1.31 10.21 41.18
N LEU A 252 -1.04 10.25 39.87
CA LEU A 252 -0.51 11.42 39.19
C LEU A 252 -1.60 12.05 38.33
N ALA A 253 -1.91 13.33 38.53
CA ALA A 253 -2.89 14.06 37.74
C ALA A 253 -2.31 14.50 36.37
N PRO A 254 -3.15 14.67 35.34
CA PRO A 254 -2.72 15.29 34.09
C PRO A 254 -2.20 16.71 34.32
N GLY A 255 -1.23 17.15 33.52
CA GLY A 255 -0.55 18.43 33.70
C GLY A 255 0.67 18.61 32.81
N VAL A 256 1.35 19.74 32.99
CA VAL A 256 2.56 20.11 32.25
C VAL A 256 3.80 19.94 33.13
N TYR A 257 4.65 18.97 32.78
CA TYR A 257 5.86 18.59 33.50
C TYR A 257 7.09 19.12 32.76
N CYS A 258 7.57 20.28 33.17
CA CYS A 258 8.70 20.98 32.55
C CYS A 258 10.04 20.49 33.12
N GLY A 259 11.07 20.32 32.29
CA GLY A 259 12.33 19.73 32.74
C GLY A 259 12.29 18.22 32.94
N GLY A 260 11.23 17.56 32.45
CA GLY A 260 11.02 16.11 32.52
C GLY A 260 10.20 15.61 33.71
N LEU A 261 9.81 14.34 33.60
CA LEU A 261 9.07 13.56 34.61
C LEU A 261 9.78 12.22 34.79
N THR A 262 10.25 11.95 36.00
CA THR A 262 10.95 10.69 36.31
C THR A 262 10.21 9.90 37.38
N ILE A 263 10.01 8.62 37.10
CA ILE A 263 9.41 7.64 38.01
C ILE A 263 10.43 6.52 38.20
N SER A 264 10.82 6.26 39.44
CA SER A 264 11.98 5.42 39.77
C SER A 264 11.83 4.63 41.07
N GLY A 265 12.82 3.80 41.38
CA GLY A 265 12.78 2.88 42.53
C GLY A 265 11.68 1.83 42.39
N ASN A 266 10.95 1.57 43.47
CA ASN A 266 9.79 0.67 43.50
C ASN A 266 8.46 1.44 43.43
N SER A 267 8.44 2.61 42.76
CA SER A 267 7.23 3.43 42.70
C SER A 267 6.09 2.74 41.95
N VAL A 268 4.87 2.93 42.43
CA VAL A 268 3.64 2.47 41.75
C VAL A 268 2.79 3.70 41.47
N VAL A 269 2.75 4.13 40.21
CA VAL A 269 2.06 5.35 39.81
C VAL A 269 0.82 5.00 38.98
N THR A 270 -0.34 5.47 39.44
CA THR A 270 -1.59 5.41 38.68
C THR A 270 -1.89 6.78 38.08
N LEU A 271 -2.01 6.85 36.76
CA LEU A 271 -2.34 8.06 36.03
C LEU A 271 -3.86 8.23 36.02
N LEU A 272 -4.31 9.43 36.37
CA LEU A 272 -5.70 9.84 36.13
C LEU A 272 -5.91 10.11 34.62
N PRO A 273 -7.10 9.87 34.07
CA PRO A 273 -7.36 10.15 32.65
C PRO A 273 -7.04 11.61 32.28
N GLY A 274 -6.34 11.82 31.17
CA GLY A 274 -6.01 13.16 30.69
C GLY A 274 -4.69 13.27 29.92
N LEU A 275 -4.31 14.53 29.65
CA LEU A 275 -3.11 14.88 28.90
C LEU A 275 -1.93 15.13 29.84
N TYR A 276 -0.83 14.41 29.59
CA TYR A 276 0.45 14.56 30.28
C TYR A 276 1.46 15.17 29.32
N VAL A 277 1.73 16.47 29.49
CA VAL A 277 2.69 17.18 28.66
C VAL A 277 4.04 17.11 29.33
N VAL A 278 5.02 16.49 28.66
CA VAL A 278 6.40 16.44 29.12
C VAL A 278 7.20 17.40 28.27
N LYS A 279 7.59 18.52 28.90
CA LYS A 279 8.19 19.66 28.23
C LYS A 279 9.65 19.85 28.62
N ASP A 280 10.51 20.10 27.63
CA ASP A 280 11.94 20.40 27.84
C ASP A 280 12.68 19.41 28.75
N GLY A 281 12.42 18.11 28.58
CA GLY A 281 13.07 17.05 29.34
C GLY A 281 12.38 15.70 29.16
N SER A 282 13.03 14.63 29.59
CA SER A 282 12.57 13.27 29.29
C SER A 282 11.46 12.78 30.23
N LEU A 283 10.60 11.92 29.69
CA LEU A 283 9.73 11.02 30.44
C LEU A 283 10.53 9.76 30.76
N GLN A 284 10.95 9.61 32.01
CA GLN A 284 11.77 8.48 32.45
C GLN A 284 10.97 7.57 33.37
N ILE A 285 10.87 6.30 33.01
CA ILE A 285 10.39 5.24 33.89
C ILE A 285 11.55 4.27 34.05
N LYS A 286 12.08 4.16 35.27
CA LYS A 286 13.30 3.40 35.54
C LYS A 286 13.22 2.52 36.78
N ASP A 287 14.25 1.70 36.98
CA ASP A 287 14.34 0.71 38.05
C ASP A 287 13.16 -0.28 37.98
N LYS A 288 12.44 -0.49 39.08
CA LYS A 288 11.27 -1.39 39.19
C LYS A 288 9.94 -0.63 39.22
N ALA A 289 9.93 0.60 38.68
CA ALA A 289 8.72 1.41 38.68
C ALA A 289 7.59 0.79 37.85
N SER A 290 6.36 0.93 38.34
CA SER A 290 5.14 0.54 37.65
C SER A 290 4.32 1.78 37.31
N LEU A 291 3.85 1.86 36.06
CA LEU A 291 3.02 2.95 35.56
C LEU A 291 1.74 2.37 34.93
N THR A 292 0.60 2.76 35.48
CA THR A 292 -0.72 2.32 35.00
C THR A 292 -1.59 3.52 34.66
N GLY A 293 -2.41 3.43 33.61
CA GLY A 293 -3.29 4.53 33.22
C GLY A 293 -4.22 4.16 32.07
N SER A 294 -5.49 4.58 32.17
CA SER A 294 -6.46 4.45 31.10
C SER A 294 -7.01 5.82 30.75
N GLY A 295 -7.19 6.08 29.46
CA GLY A 295 -7.59 7.39 28.97
C GLY A 295 -6.50 8.44 29.06
N VAL A 296 -5.24 8.05 28.85
CA VAL A 296 -4.07 8.92 28.99
C VAL A 296 -3.39 9.18 27.65
N THR A 297 -2.92 10.40 27.47
CA THR A 297 -2.08 10.77 26.33
C THR A 297 -0.81 11.44 26.83
N PHE A 298 0.35 10.99 26.38
CA PHE A 298 1.62 11.67 26.60
C PHE A 298 1.97 12.54 25.41
N PHE A 299 2.20 13.84 25.64
CA PHE A 299 2.68 14.76 24.63
C PHE A 299 4.10 15.21 24.97
N LEU A 300 5.06 14.85 24.12
CA LEU A 300 6.49 15.13 24.30
C LEU A 300 6.89 16.33 23.45
N THR A 301 7.22 17.47 24.07
CA THR A 301 7.49 18.72 23.35
C THR A 301 8.71 19.46 23.90
N GLY A 302 9.50 20.09 23.06
CA GLY A 302 10.66 20.88 23.48
C GLY A 302 11.97 20.11 23.58
N THR A 303 12.96 20.73 24.20
CA THR A 303 14.35 20.26 24.14
C THR A 303 14.58 19.04 25.02
N GLY A 304 15.04 17.92 24.44
CA GLY A 304 15.32 16.69 25.18
C GLY A 304 14.08 15.91 25.62
N SER A 305 12.93 16.20 25.02
CA SER A 305 11.65 15.54 25.31
C SER A 305 11.54 14.17 24.65
N VAL A 306 12.18 13.19 25.28
CA VAL A 306 12.20 11.79 24.85
C VAL A 306 11.50 10.86 25.85
N LEU A 307 11.09 9.69 25.38
CA LEU A 307 10.60 8.60 26.22
C LEU A 307 11.77 7.67 26.56
N ASN A 308 11.99 7.37 27.83
CA ASN A 308 13.00 6.43 28.30
C ASN A 308 12.40 5.47 29.32
N VAL A 309 12.23 4.21 28.93
CA VAL A 309 11.68 3.15 29.79
C VAL A 309 12.73 2.05 29.94
N THR A 310 13.20 1.77 31.17
CA THR A 310 14.22 0.74 31.42
C THR A 310 13.63 -0.67 31.57
N LYS A 311 14.49 -1.69 31.47
CA LYS A 311 14.07 -3.10 31.34
C LYS A 311 13.19 -3.70 32.44
N ASP A 312 13.40 -3.31 33.70
CA ASP A 312 12.73 -3.92 34.86
C ASP A 312 11.42 -3.21 35.26
N THR A 313 10.94 -2.30 34.42
CA THR A 313 9.71 -1.51 34.65
C THR A 313 8.46 -2.23 34.16
N SER A 314 7.30 -1.85 34.70
CA SER A 314 5.99 -2.38 34.30
C SER A 314 5.11 -1.27 33.72
N LEU A 315 4.53 -1.49 32.53
CA LEU A 315 3.64 -0.53 31.87
C LEU A 315 2.27 -1.16 31.54
N ASN A 316 1.20 -0.45 31.89
CA ASN A 316 -0.16 -0.79 31.46
C ASN A 316 -0.91 0.49 31.12
N LEU A 317 -0.89 0.86 29.84
CA LEU A 317 -1.36 2.14 29.37
C LEU A 317 -2.42 2.00 28.26
N GLY A 318 -3.42 2.87 28.30
CA GLY A 318 -4.44 2.98 27.27
C GLY A 318 -4.77 4.42 26.91
N ALA A 319 -4.82 4.71 25.62
CA ALA A 319 -5.24 5.99 25.06
C ALA A 319 -6.71 6.32 25.38
N PRO A 320 -7.12 7.60 25.33
CA PRO A 320 -8.51 7.99 25.52
C PRO A 320 -9.41 7.49 24.37
N ALA A 321 -10.65 7.13 24.71
CA ALA A 321 -11.67 6.69 23.75
C ALA A 321 -12.43 7.85 23.09
N ALA A 322 -12.26 9.07 23.59
CA ALA A 322 -12.96 10.25 23.13
C ALA A 322 -12.09 11.51 23.34
N GLY A 323 -12.54 12.62 22.74
CA GLY A 323 -11.84 13.90 22.79
C GLY A 323 -10.80 14.07 21.66
N PRO A 324 -10.14 15.23 21.60
CA PRO A 324 -9.23 15.58 20.50
C PRO A 324 -8.06 14.60 20.31
N MET A 325 -7.68 13.91 21.39
CA MET A 325 -6.57 12.95 21.42
C MET A 325 -7.05 11.49 21.44
N SER A 326 -8.30 11.23 21.05
CA SER A 326 -8.84 9.87 20.99
C SER A 326 -7.90 8.93 20.21
N GLY A 327 -7.59 7.78 20.79
CA GLY A 327 -6.69 6.78 20.20
C GLY A 327 -5.21 7.15 20.25
N MET A 328 -4.80 8.32 20.73
CA MET A 328 -3.41 8.73 20.85
C MET A 328 -2.84 8.41 22.23
N LEU A 329 -1.88 7.48 22.29
CA LEU A 329 -1.21 7.12 23.53
C LEU A 329 0.02 8.00 23.76
N ILE A 330 0.86 8.15 22.73
CA ILE A 330 2.07 8.99 22.77
C ILE A 330 2.15 9.81 21.50
N TYR A 331 2.40 11.11 21.66
CA TYR A 331 2.60 12.07 20.58
C TYR A 331 3.89 12.87 20.86
N GLU A 332 4.92 12.69 20.04
CA GLU A 332 6.05 13.63 19.94
C GLU A 332 5.70 14.81 19.03
N ASP A 333 5.89 16.01 19.55
CA ASP A 333 5.70 17.26 18.83
C ASP A 333 6.54 17.28 17.54
N ARG A 334 5.90 17.64 16.42
CA ARG A 334 6.55 17.76 15.11
C ARG A 334 7.64 18.82 15.08
N LEU A 335 7.62 19.74 16.04
CA LEU A 335 8.63 20.79 16.22
C LEU A 335 9.88 20.32 16.97
N ASN A 336 9.90 19.10 17.51
CA ASN A 336 11.06 18.55 18.18
C ASN A 336 12.23 18.34 17.20
N VAL A 337 13.45 18.32 17.76
CA VAL A 337 14.67 18.04 17.01
C VAL A 337 14.59 16.65 16.40
N ALA A 338 14.86 16.54 15.10
CA ALA A 338 14.85 15.29 14.38
C ALA A 338 15.88 14.28 14.91
N GLY A 339 15.53 13.00 14.85
CA GLY A 339 16.42 11.88 15.15
C GLY A 339 16.62 11.61 16.64
N GLN A 340 15.85 12.23 17.53
CA GLN A 340 15.84 11.92 18.95
C GLN A 340 15.46 10.44 19.19
N LYS A 341 16.08 9.82 20.19
CA LYS A 341 15.89 8.39 20.47
C LYS A 341 14.87 8.22 21.59
N HIS A 342 13.78 7.50 21.30
CA HIS A 342 12.79 7.05 22.27
C HIS A 342 13.04 5.57 22.56
N VAL A 343 13.12 5.19 23.82
CA VAL A 343 13.56 3.87 24.24
C VAL A 343 12.49 3.17 25.08
N ILE A 344 12.13 1.95 24.67
CA ILE A 344 11.29 1.03 25.44
C ILE A 344 12.06 -0.27 25.65
N GLN A 345 12.68 -0.43 26.82
CA GLN A 345 13.38 -1.66 27.20
C GLN A 345 12.54 -2.56 28.10
N SER A 346 11.41 -2.07 28.63
CA SER A 346 10.55 -2.84 29.54
C SER A 346 10.20 -4.20 28.96
N ARG A 347 10.39 -5.25 29.76
CA ARG A 347 10.01 -6.63 29.45
C ARG A 347 8.62 -6.99 29.98
N ASN A 348 7.92 -6.01 30.53
CA ASN A 348 6.57 -6.14 31.09
C ASN A 348 5.73 -4.91 30.70
N ALA A 349 5.43 -4.80 29.41
CA ALA A 349 4.54 -3.78 28.86
C ALA A 349 3.38 -4.44 28.08
N PRO A 350 2.56 -5.28 28.74
CA PRO A 350 1.54 -6.09 28.06
C PRO A 350 0.47 -5.22 27.37
N ASN A 351 0.14 -4.06 27.95
CA ASN A 351 -0.86 -3.14 27.40
C ASN A 351 -0.23 -1.80 27.08
N MET A 352 -0.23 -1.48 25.79
CA MET A 352 0.14 -0.20 25.20
C MET A 352 -0.93 0.16 24.17
N LEU A 353 -2.18 0.24 24.62
CA LEU A 353 -3.34 0.40 23.75
C LEU A 353 -3.38 1.82 23.18
N GLY A 354 -3.22 1.95 21.86
CA GLY A 354 -3.32 3.23 21.15
C GLY A 354 -2.23 3.44 20.11
N THR A 355 -2.14 4.68 19.64
CA THR A 355 -1.13 5.12 18.68
C THR A 355 0.09 5.73 19.36
N ILE A 356 1.26 5.29 18.96
CA ILE A 356 2.57 5.82 19.32
C ILE A 356 3.10 6.57 18.09
N TYR A 357 3.12 7.90 18.15
CA TYR A 357 3.49 8.78 17.05
C TYR A 357 4.76 9.57 17.39
N PHE A 358 5.84 9.22 16.69
CA PHE A 358 7.18 9.81 16.78
C PHE A 358 7.62 10.35 15.41
N PRO A 359 6.95 11.39 14.86
CA PRO A 359 7.21 11.83 13.49
C PRO A 359 8.65 12.28 13.23
N ARG A 360 9.35 12.67 14.29
CA ARG A 360 10.73 13.17 14.25
C ARG A 360 11.71 12.21 14.91
N GLY A 361 11.23 11.32 15.78
CA GLY A 361 12.05 10.44 16.61
C GLY A 361 12.23 9.02 16.08
N LYS A 362 13.25 8.36 16.61
CA LYS A 362 13.59 6.96 16.40
C LYS A 362 13.08 6.15 17.59
N LEU A 363 12.16 5.22 17.37
CA LEU A 363 11.71 4.28 18.39
C LEU A 363 12.68 3.10 18.44
N ASN A 364 13.26 2.87 19.61
CA ASN A 364 14.10 1.73 19.92
C ASN A 364 13.43 0.85 20.98
N ILE A 365 13.08 -0.37 20.60
CA ILE A 365 12.58 -1.39 21.51
C ILE A 365 13.72 -2.37 21.82
N GLY A 366 13.97 -2.61 23.11
CA GLY A 366 15.07 -3.46 23.58
C GLY A 366 16.43 -2.78 23.69
N LEU A 367 17.43 -3.56 24.12
CA LEU A 367 18.81 -3.10 24.31
C LEU A 367 19.61 -3.28 23.02
N GLN A 368 20.20 -2.18 22.52
CA GLN A 368 20.98 -2.24 21.27
C GLN A 368 22.23 -3.15 21.36
N TYR A 369 22.74 -3.43 22.56
CA TYR A 369 23.94 -4.25 22.80
C TYR A 369 23.72 -5.41 23.77
N GLY A 370 22.55 -6.06 23.69
CA GLY A 370 22.26 -7.33 24.36
C GLY A 370 22.09 -7.28 25.88
N GLY A 371 21.90 -8.46 26.47
CA GLY A 371 21.95 -8.73 27.91
C GLY A 371 20.59 -9.00 28.58
N GLY A 372 19.49 -9.06 27.85
CA GLY A 372 18.18 -9.34 28.43
C GLY A 372 17.66 -10.76 28.15
N GLY A 373 17.02 -11.38 29.13
CA GLY A 373 16.31 -12.66 28.97
C GLY A 373 14.92 -12.47 28.34
N ALA A 374 14.29 -13.54 27.86
CA ALA A 374 12.95 -13.48 27.26
C ALA A 374 11.94 -12.75 28.15
N GLY A 375 11.23 -11.76 27.59
CA GLY A 375 10.20 -10.97 28.25
C GLY A 375 8.83 -11.18 27.60
N VAL A 376 7.77 -10.63 28.21
CA VAL A 376 6.45 -10.53 27.55
C VAL A 376 6.60 -9.56 26.38
N ALA A 377 6.03 -9.89 25.21
CA ALA A 377 6.08 -9.00 24.07
C ALA A 377 5.42 -7.65 24.40
N VAL A 378 6.00 -6.55 23.91
CA VAL A 378 5.40 -5.22 24.05
C VAL A 378 4.04 -5.23 23.37
N ALA A 379 3.02 -4.69 24.05
CA ALA A 379 1.65 -4.60 23.56
C ALA A 379 0.94 -5.95 23.30
N GLN A 380 1.44 -7.05 23.87
CA GLN A 380 0.86 -8.39 23.66
C GLN A 380 -0.64 -8.49 24.00
N SER A 381 -1.09 -7.77 25.01
CA SER A 381 -2.48 -7.76 25.49
C SER A 381 -3.28 -6.55 24.97
N SER A 382 -2.65 -5.62 24.26
CA SER A 382 -3.37 -4.52 23.61
C SER A 382 -4.37 -5.06 22.58
N ALA A 383 -5.60 -4.57 22.59
CA ALA A 383 -6.57 -4.86 21.52
C ALA A 383 -6.02 -4.43 20.15
N TRP A 384 -5.29 -3.31 20.12
CA TRP A 384 -4.51 -2.86 18.97
C TRP A 384 -3.43 -1.87 19.41
N THR A 385 -2.38 -1.73 18.59
CA THR A 385 -1.36 -0.69 18.72
C THR A 385 -0.97 -0.23 17.32
N VAL A 386 -0.70 1.06 17.15
CA VAL A 386 -0.13 1.58 15.89
C VAL A 386 1.13 2.36 16.22
N VAL A 387 2.19 2.15 15.45
CA VAL A 387 3.46 2.85 15.57
C VAL A 387 3.73 3.60 14.28
N ILE A 388 3.93 4.90 14.39
CA ILE A 388 4.37 5.76 13.29
C ILE A 388 5.57 6.52 13.80
N ALA A 389 6.74 6.28 13.23
CA ALA A 389 7.97 6.89 13.70
C ALA A 389 8.88 7.28 12.53
N GLN A 390 9.83 8.18 12.74
CA GLN A 390 10.88 8.43 11.74
C GLN A 390 11.62 7.12 11.42
N LYS A 391 12.04 6.39 12.47
CA LYS A 391 12.60 5.04 12.37
C LYS A 391 12.10 4.16 13.52
N VAL A 392 12.06 2.85 13.28
CA VAL A 392 11.74 1.83 14.27
C VAL A 392 12.86 0.81 14.29
N ALA A 393 13.37 0.50 15.48
CA ALA A 393 14.43 -0.48 15.66
C ALA A 393 14.13 -1.41 16.84
N ILE A 394 14.21 -2.72 16.65
CA ILE A 394 13.92 -3.75 17.66
C ILE A 394 15.18 -4.59 17.90
N HIS A 395 15.55 -4.80 19.16
CA HIS A 395 16.78 -5.49 19.59
C HIS A 395 16.56 -6.43 20.79
N ASP A 396 17.55 -7.27 21.11
CA ASP A 396 17.71 -7.98 22.39
C ASP A 396 16.56 -8.94 22.75
N ASP A 397 16.22 -9.81 21.80
CA ASP A 397 15.15 -10.82 21.85
C ASP A 397 13.78 -10.23 22.21
N MET A 398 13.61 -8.92 22.04
CA MET A 398 12.33 -8.26 22.26
C MET A 398 11.39 -8.53 21.10
N GLN A 399 10.12 -8.69 21.45
CA GLN A 399 9.04 -8.78 20.50
C GLN A 399 8.04 -7.66 20.73
N ILE A 400 7.41 -7.20 19.65
CA ILE A 400 6.22 -6.35 19.71
C ILE A 400 5.09 -7.03 18.93
N LEU A 401 3.89 -7.04 19.52
CA LEU A 401 2.70 -7.61 18.92
C LEU A 401 1.74 -6.49 18.48
N PHE A 402 1.28 -6.58 17.25
CA PHE A 402 0.30 -5.69 16.64
C PHE A 402 -1.00 -6.45 16.41
N ASN A 403 -1.88 -6.41 17.40
CA ASN A 403 -3.27 -6.85 17.26
C ASN A 403 -4.09 -5.81 16.47
N THR A 404 -5.20 -6.25 15.89
CA THR A 404 -6.11 -5.39 15.11
C THR A 404 -7.56 -5.56 15.56
N TYR A 405 -7.77 -5.85 16.85
CA TYR A 405 -9.09 -6.04 17.45
C TYR A 405 -9.74 -4.69 17.78
N TYR A 406 -9.90 -3.83 16.78
CA TYR A 406 -10.43 -2.47 16.96
C TYR A 406 -11.85 -2.45 17.55
N ASP A 407 -12.62 -3.53 17.40
CA ASP A 407 -13.98 -3.67 17.94
C ASP A 407 -14.02 -4.25 19.36
N ALA A 408 -12.89 -4.77 19.86
CA ALA A 408 -12.79 -5.26 21.24
C ALA A 408 -12.58 -4.13 22.27
N THR A 409 -12.55 -2.88 21.83
CA THR A 409 -12.33 -1.70 22.67
C THR A 409 -13.12 -0.49 22.18
N MET A 410 -13.46 0.41 23.09
CA MET A 410 -14.04 1.71 22.76
C MET A 410 -13.00 2.71 22.24
N VAL A 411 -11.71 2.44 22.47
CA VAL A 411 -10.61 3.28 21.98
C VAL A 411 -10.40 3.00 20.50
N LYS A 412 -10.87 3.92 19.65
CA LYS A 412 -10.68 3.84 18.20
C LYS A 412 -9.39 4.56 17.78
N PRO A 413 -8.70 4.10 16.71
CA PRO A 413 -7.56 4.82 16.17
C PRO A 413 -7.94 6.24 15.72
N PRO A 414 -6.98 7.18 15.73
CA PRO A 414 -7.19 8.50 15.14
C PRO A 414 -7.58 8.39 13.66
N ALA A 415 -8.29 9.40 13.14
CA ALA A 415 -8.67 9.46 11.73
C ALA A 415 -7.45 9.26 10.81
N GLY A 416 -7.63 8.49 9.73
CA GLY A 416 -6.54 8.10 8.82
C GLY A 416 -5.75 6.86 9.26
N LEU A 417 -5.96 6.34 10.48
CA LEU A 417 -5.39 5.09 10.98
C LEU A 417 -6.47 4.06 11.27
N GLY A 418 -6.18 2.78 11.06
CA GLY A 418 -7.15 1.68 11.24
C GLY A 418 -8.32 1.71 10.26
N GLU A 419 -8.50 2.80 9.52
CA GLU A 419 -9.35 2.86 8.34
C GLU A 419 -8.73 2.05 7.22
N LYS A 420 -9.59 1.26 6.64
CA LYS A 420 -9.22 0.17 5.79
C LYS A 420 -8.78 0.74 4.40
N MET A 421 -7.56 0.48 3.90
CA MET A 421 -7.06 0.98 2.59
C MET A 421 -7.35 0.06 1.37
N PRO A 422 -7.93 0.55 0.26
CA PRO A 422 -8.40 -0.30 -0.86
C PRO A 422 -7.31 -0.89 -1.78
N GLU A 423 -7.42 -2.19 -2.15
CA GLU A 423 -6.67 -2.86 -3.24
C GLU A 423 -7.57 -3.05 -4.48
N VAL A 424 -7.02 -2.89 -5.69
CA VAL A 424 -7.76 -2.94 -6.96
C VAL A 424 -7.38 -4.17 -7.77
N ALA A 425 -8.36 -5.00 -8.17
CA ALA A 425 -8.15 -6.18 -9.00
C ALA A 425 -9.21 -6.32 -10.10
N LEU A 426 -8.87 -6.98 -11.19
CA LEU A 426 -9.85 -7.42 -12.20
C LEU A 426 -10.68 -8.58 -11.64
N THR A 427 -11.95 -8.63 -12.01
CA THR A 427 -12.86 -9.73 -11.67
C THR A 427 -13.52 -10.22 -12.95
N ASP A 428 -13.44 -11.54 -13.15
CA ASP A 428 -14.06 -12.24 -14.29
C ASP A 428 -15.59 -12.04 -14.34
#